data_AF-A0A1X7AQS0-F1
#
_entry.id   AF-A0A1X7AQS0-F1
#
_cell.length_a   1.000
_cell.length_b   1.000
_cell.length_c   1.000
_cell.angle_alpha   90.00
_cell.angle_beta   90.00
_cell.angle_gamma   90.00
#
_symmetry.space_group_name_H-M   'P 1'
#
loop_
_entity.id
_entity.type
_entity.pdbx_description
1 polymer ?
#
loop_
_entity_poly.entity_id
_entity_poly.type
_entity_poly.pdbx_seq_one_letter_code
_entity_poly.pdbx_strand_id
1 'polypeptide(L)'
;MAGIQTGGNIGGVQQTQGLDASKIHDKKLSIGDLSMLIFMEKSTLLDKEIRNQVGIVHKKNEQMKMLSDIQAKMMNQKTTTQAVSENTWSVNHDKDPKEIALDNGYKIQIHGEKESWTIVDANGNNTKIWGDPHVNEGDRKGSKQWDFQKDATFVLDDGTKITCKCKDKGRKDKNIFSDELIITKANQSIHVTGIADNNPQIDGPALDGAAKDAAFNDGYLFKMGDQVDDWLFNGEEITGDFKNVTEGKGELINEHATAQSANDNLNNSLSTEERNLLNELGITVYDASGVGILTPEEINNLSEQIKNAKETLTSMSQLDMVKLQSLTGKYEQTNSLASQIQKQALNQAKEIIRNIA
;
A
#
# COMPACT_ATOMS: atom_id res chain seq x y z
N MET A 1 31.02 17.83 27.35
CA MET A 1 30.21 19.03 27.04
C MET A 1 28.93 18.57 26.37
N ALA A 2 27.81 19.17 26.78
CA ALA A 2 26.49 19.16 26.16
C ALA A 2 25.82 17.80 25.90
N GLY A 3 24.92 17.44 26.81
CA GLY A 3 23.84 16.50 26.54
C GLY A 3 22.68 17.18 25.82
N ILE A 4 21.82 16.37 25.20
CA ILE A 4 20.48 16.74 24.77
C ILE A 4 19.53 15.65 25.25
N GLN A 5 18.61 16.06 26.12
CA GLN A 5 17.43 15.31 26.58
C GLN A 5 16.31 15.47 25.55
N THR A 6 15.60 14.39 25.24
CA THR A 6 14.20 14.44 24.79
C THR A 6 13.46 13.16 25.23
N GLY A 7 13.11 13.10 26.52
CA GLY A 7 12.10 12.17 27.03
C GLY A 7 10.86 12.97 27.42
N GLY A 8 9.88 13.02 26.51
CA GLY A 8 8.59 13.66 26.75
C GLY A 8 7.82 12.95 27.87
N ASN A 9 7.66 13.67 28.96
CA ASN A 9 6.88 13.29 30.13
C ASN A 9 5.39 13.46 29.79
N ILE A 10 4.65 12.36 29.67
CA ILE A 10 3.18 12.39 29.63
C ILE A 10 2.65 11.49 30.74
N GLY A 11 2.00 12.13 31.71
CA GLY A 11 1.04 11.51 32.61
C GLY A 11 1.62 10.59 33.68
N GLY A 12 2.04 11.18 34.80
CA GLY A 12 2.43 10.45 35.99
C GLY A 12 1.32 9.52 36.49
N VAL A 13 1.54 8.22 36.31
CA VAL A 13 0.92 7.17 37.12
C VAL A 13 1.96 6.82 38.17
N GLN A 14 1.75 7.30 39.40
CA GLN A 14 2.51 6.86 40.56
C GLN A 14 2.47 5.33 40.61
N GLN A 15 3.65 4.69 40.63
CA GLN A 15 3.80 3.31 41.07
C GLN A 15 3.16 3.21 42.45
N THR A 16 2.00 2.56 42.52
CA THR A 16 1.39 2.14 43.78
C THR A 16 2.34 1.14 44.42
N GLN A 17 2.98 1.58 45.50
CA GLN A 17 3.69 0.70 46.42
C GLN A 17 2.77 -0.47 46.80
N GLY A 18 3.29 -1.69 46.71
CA GLY A 18 2.60 -2.88 47.15
C GLY A 18 2.07 -2.69 48.56
N LEU A 19 0.78 -2.96 48.75
CA LEU A 19 0.12 -2.92 50.05
C LEU A 19 0.82 -3.92 50.99
N ASP A 20 1.47 -3.40 52.03
CA ASP A 20 2.00 -4.17 53.14
C ASP A 20 0.82 -4.77 53.93
N ALA A 21 0.57 -6.05 53.70
CA ALA A 21 -0.53 -6.82 54.28
C ALA A 21 -0.43 -6.97 55.81
N SER A 22 0.67 -6.55 56.45
CA SER A 22 0.88 -6.69 57.91
C SER A 22 0.12 -5.66 58.76
N LYS A 23 -0.55 -4.67 58.16
CA LYS A 23 -1.25 -3.59 58.89
C LYS A 23 -2.79 -3.62 58.84
N ILE A 24 -3.41 -4.64 58.27
CA ILE A 24 -4.88 -4.77 58.26
C ILE A 24 -5.33 -5.59 59.48
N HIS A 25 -5.33 -4.94 60.64
CA HIS A 25 -6.03 -5.47 61.83
C HIS A 25 -7.53 -5.12 61.74
N ASP A 26 -8.38 -6.14 61.72
CA ASP A 26 -9.79 -6.16 62.16
C ASP A 26 -10.85 -5.24 61.51
N LYS A 27 -10.73 -4.88 60.23
CA LYS A 27 -11.91 -4.42 59.44
C LYS A 27 -12.43 -5.55 58.55
N LYS A 28 -13.61 -6.09 58.87
CA LYS A 28 -14.33 -7.01 57.98
C LYS A 28 -14.64 -6.28 56.67
N LEU A 29 -13.94 -6.64 55.59
CA LEU A 29 -14.22 -6.14 54.24
C LEU A 29 -15.69 -6.41 53.89
N SER A 30 -16.40 -5.38 53.42
CA SER A 30 -17.77 -5.58 52.94
C SER A 30 -17.76 -6.34 51.61
N ILE A 31 -18.87 -6.98 51.27
CA ILE A 31 -19.06 -7.64 49.97
C ILE A 31 -18.88 -6.64 48.82
N GLY A 32 -19.22 -5.36 49.04
CA GLY A 32 -18.99 -4.27 48.10
C GLY A 32 -17.49 -3.99 47.87
N ASP A 33 -16.69 -3.98 48.94
CA ASP A 33 -15.23 -3.78 48.85
C ASP A 33 -14.55 -4.93 48.12
N LEU A 34 -14.96 -6.18 48.40
CA LEU A 34 -14.48 -7.37 47.70
C LEU A 34 -14.85 -7.35 46.22
N SER A 35 -16.09 -6.94 45.88
CA SER A 35 -16.53 -6.81 44.50
C SER A 35 -15.72 -5.74 43.76
N MET A 36 -15.49 -4.58 44.39
CA MET A 36 -14.69 -3.51 43.81
C MET A 36 -13.24 -3.93 43.56
N LEU A 37 -12.61 -4.66 44.50
CA LEU A 37 -11.27 -5.23 44.32
C LEU A 37 -11.22 -6.19 43.12
N ILE A 38 -12.22 -7.08 42.99
CA ILE A 38 -12.31 -8.01 41.84
C ILE A 38 -12.46 -7.24 40.53
N PHE A 39 -13.28 -6.18 40.48
CA PHE A 39 -13.44 -5.38 39.26
C PHE A 39 -12.18 -4.57 38.91
N MET A 40 -11.45 -4.06 39.91
CA MET A 40 -10.17 -3.41 39.70
C MET A 40 -9.13 -4.38 39.15
N GLU A 41 -9.00 -5.57 39.73
CA GLU A 41 -8.07 -6.60 39.24
C GLU A 41 -8.43 -7.03 37.81
N LYS A 42 -9.72 -7.29 37.54
CA LYS A 42 -10.21 -7.61 36.20
C LYS A 42 -9.95 -6.48 35.19
N SER A 43 -10.16 -5.22 35.59
CA SER A 43 -9.87 -4.05 34.75
C SER A 43 -8.37 -3.98 34.41
N THR A 44 -7.50 -4.25 35.39
CA THR A 44 -6.04 -4.26 35.21
C THR A 44 -5.60 -5.38 34.26
N LEU A 45 -6.20 -6.57 34.38
CA LEU A 45 -5.92 -7.70 33.49
C LEU A 45 -6.40 -7.42 32.05
N LEU A 46 -7.62 -6.89 31.89
CA LEU A 46 -8.17 -6.52 30.59
C LEU A 46 -7.34 -5.44 29.91
N ASP A 47 -6.88 -4.44 30.67
CA ASP A 47 -6.01 -3.38 30.15
C ASP A 47 -4.66 -3.93 29.66
N LYS A 48 -4.04 -4.85 30.42
CA LYS A 48 -2.82 -5.55 29.98
C LYS A 48 -3.06 -6.32 28.68
N GLU A 49 -4.19 -7.02 28.58
CA GLU A 49 -4.55 -7.78 27.38
C GLU A 49 -4.83 -6.87 26.17
N ILE A 50 -5.51 -5.73 26.37
CA ILE A 50 -5.72 -4.70 25.35
C ILE A 50 -4.38 -4.18 24.84
N ARG A 51 -3.46 -3.79 25.73
CA ARG A 51 -2.13 -3.29 25.33
C ARG A 51 -1.33 -4.33 24.55
N ASN A 52 -1.36 -5.59 24.99
CA ASN A 52 -0.73 -6.69 24.25
C ASN A 52 -1.35 -6.85 22.86
N GLN A 53 -2.67 -6.85 22.76
CA GLN A 53 -3.39 -7.01 21.50
C GLN A 53 -3.14 -5.83 20.54
N VAL A 54 -3.09 -4.60 21.04
CA VAL A 54 -2.69 -3.41 20.26
C VAL A 54 -1.27 -3.58 19.71
N GLY A 55 -0.34 -4.07 20.53
CA GLY A 55 1.04 -4.36 20.09
C GLY A 55 1.09 -5.39 18.96
N ILE A 56 0.27 -6.45 19.02
CA ILE A 56 0.16 -7.47 17.96
C ILE A 56 -0.35 -6.85 16.66
N VAL A 57 -1.44 -6.07 16.71
CA VAL A 57 -2.01 -5.41 15.53
C VAL A 57 -1.01 -4.44 14.91
N HIS A 58 -0.34 -3.63 15.72
CA HIS A 58 0.69 -2.70 15.23
C HIS A 58 1.85 -3.44 14.56
N LYS A 59 2.37 -4.52 15.18
CA LYS A 59 3.44 -5.33 14.58
C LYS A 59 3.02 -5.86 13.20
N LYS A 60 1.81 -6.39 13.07
CA LYS A 60 1.31 -6.91 11.80
C LYS A 60 1.14 -5.84 10.73
N ASN A 61 0.68 -4.65 11.10
CA ASN A 61 0.58 -3.53 10.16
C ASN A 61 1.95 -3.10 9.64
N GLU A 62 2.98 -3.05 10.52
CA GLU A 62 4.36 -2.80 10.09
C GLU A 62 4.88 -3.90 9.16
N GLN A 63 4.61 -5.18 9.48
CA GLN A 63 4.99 -6.31 8.61
C GLN A 63 4.33 -6.19 7.22
N MET A 64 3.04 -5.84 7.16
CA MET A 64 2.34 -5.64 5.88
C MET A 64 2.93 -4.48 5.08
N LYS A 65 3.31 -3.37 5.73
CA LYS A 65 3.97 -2.25 5.08
C LYS A 65 5.32 -2.67 4.49
N MET A 66 6.14 -3.36 5.27
CA MET A 66 7.43 -3.87 4.81
C MET A 66 7.28 -4.86 3.65
N LEU A 67 6.28 -5.75 3.67
CA LEU A 67 6.00 -6.63 2.53
C LEU A 67 5.64 -5.85 1.26
N SER A 68 4.85 -4.78 1.38
CA SER A 68 4.56 -3.89 0.25
C SER A 68 5.83 -3.18 -0.26
N ASP A 69 6.73 -2.74 0.63
CA ASP A 69 8.00 -2.14 0.25
C ASP A 69 8.92 -3.15 -0.48
N ILE A 70 8.98 -4.40 0.02
CA ILE A 70 9.71 -5.50 -0.63
C ILE A 70 9.12 -5.79 -2.01
N GLN A 71 7.79 -5.87 -2.12
CA GLN A 71 7.10 -6.07 -3.39
C GLN A 71 7.43 -4.94 -4.37
N ALA A 72 7.45 -3.68 -3.91
CA ALA A 72 7.86 -2.55 -4.74
C ALA A 72 9.32 -2.67 -5.22
N LYS A 73 10.25 -3.06 -4.34
CA LYS A 73 11.66 -3.32 -4.71
C LYS A 73 11.80 -4.46 -5.71
N MET A 74 10.99 -5.51 -5.56
CA MET A 74 10.96 -6.63 -6.49
C MET A 74 10.43 -6.24 -7.86
N MET A 75 9.39 -5.41 -7.93
CA MET A 75 8.91 -4.85 -9.19
C MET A 75 10.02 -4.07 -9.88
N ASN A 76 10.81 -3.28 -9.13
CA ASN A 76 11.97 -2.58 -9.67
C ASN A 76 13.12 -3.49 -10.12
N GLN A 77 13.13 -4.75 -9.68
CA GLN A 77 14.06 -5.76 -10.22
C GLN A 77 13.46 -6.53 -11.39
N LYS A 78 12.15 -6.74 -11.42
CA LYS A 78 11.42 -7.28 -12.59
C LYS A 78 11.58 -6.32 -13.79
N THR A 79 11.61 -5.01 -13.52
CA THR A 79 11.92 -3.98 -14.53
C THR A 79 13.38 -4.00 -15.01
N THR A 80 14.30 -4.69 -14.31
CA THR A 80 15.69 -4.88 -14.75
C THR A 80 15.73 -5.97 -15.84
N THR A 81 15.09 -5.70 -16.97
CA THR A 81 15.16 -6.56 -18.16
C THR A 81 16.51 -6.35 -18.85
N GLN A 82 17.11 -7.43 -19.36
CA GLN A 82 18.34 -7.31 -20.16
C GLN A 82 18.08 -6.45 -21.39
N ALA A 83 19.04 -5.60 -21.75
CA ALA A 83 19.00 -4.87 -23.00
C ALA A 83 18.91 -5.86 -24.17
N VAL A 84 18.00 -5.58 -25.12
CA VAL A 84 17.85 -6.38 -26.33
C VAL A 84 18.75 -5.85 -27.45
N SER A 85 19.23 -6.74 -28.32
CA SER A 85 20.05 -6.36 -29.48
C SER A 85 19.22 -5.85 -30.66
N GLU A 86 17.92 -6.12 -30.68
CA GLU A 86 16.97 -5.70 -31.72
C GLU A 86 15.60 -5.40 -31.10
N ASN A 87 14.81 -4.56 -31.77
CA ASN A 87 13.46 -4.25 -31.31
C ASN A 87 12.58 -5.50 -31.36
N THR A 88 11.96 -5.80 -30.23
CA THR A 88 10.98 -6.89 -30.06
C THR A 88 9.55 -6.36 -30.11
N TRP A 89 9.37 -5.05 -29.94
CA TRP A 89 8.09 -4.37 -30.03
C TRP A 89 7.74 -4.03 -31.48
N SER A 90 6.45 -3.89 -31.78
CA SER A 90 5.97 -3.52 -33.11
C SER A 90 4.83 -2.52 -33.05
N VAL A 91 4.68 -1.74 -34.12
CA VAL A 91 3.60 -0.76 -34.28
C VAL A 91 2.80 -1.10 -35.53
N ASN A 92 1.47 -1.15 -35.39
CA ASN A 92 0.53 -1.33 -36.47
C ASN A 92 -0.31 -0.06 -36.64
N HIS A 93 0.04 0.73 -37.67
CA HIS A 93 -0.65 1.98 -38.00
C HIS A 93 -1.95 1.79 -38.79
N ASP A 94 -2.15 0.61 -39.38
CA ASP A 94 -3.30 0.31 -40.25
C ASP A 94 -4.50 -0.24 -39.47
N LYS A 95 -4.30 -0.59 -38.19
CA LYS A 95 -5.37 -1.03 -37.29
C LYS A 95 -6.15 0.18 -36.75
N ASP A 96 -7.44 -0.03 -36.50
CA ASP A 96 -8.30 0.91 -35.78
C ASP A 96 -8.90 0.21 -34.55
N PRO A 97 -8.47 0.55 -33.32
CA PRO A 97 -7.45 1.54 -32.97
C PRO A 97 -6.03 1.13 -33.41
N LYS A 98 -5.13 2.12 -33.57
CA LYS A 98 -3.70 1.87 -33.84
C LYS A 98 -3.12 1.08 -32.67
N GLU A 99 -2.21 0.17 -32.93
CA GLU A 99 -1.75 -0.79 -31.91
C GLU A 99 -0.24 -0.85 -31.80
N ILE A 100 0.24 -0.82 -30.56
CA ILE A 100 1.61 -1.11 -30.19
C ILE A 100 1.59 -2.48 -29.50
N ALA A 101 2.26 -3.47 -30.08
CA ALA A 101 2.38 -4.80 -29.49
C ALA A 101 3.73 -4.93 -28.78
N LEU A 102 3.68 -5.34 -27.52
CA LEU A 102 4.85 -5.57 -26.67
C LEU A 102 5.26 -7.06 -26.71
N ASP A 103 6.48 -7.35 -26.27
CA ASP A 103 7.13 -8.66 -26.31
C ASP A 103 6.58 -9.69 -25.32
N ASN A 104 5.80 -9.21 -24.36
CA ASN A 104 5.20 -9.96 -23.25
C ASN A 104 3.71 -10.29 -23.49
N GLY A 105 3.17 -9.99 -24.68
CA GLY A 105 1.76 -10.21 -25.03
C GLY A 105 0.82 -9.04 -24.69
N TYR A 106 1.30 -8.01 -24.01
CA TYR A 106 0.55 -6.79 -23.76
C TYR A 106 0.47 -5.94 -25.03
N LYS A 107 -0.57 -5.09 -25.09
CA LYS A 107 -0.80 -4.18 -26.20
C LYS A 107 -1.25 -2.82 -25.69
N ILE A 108 -0.76 -1.77 -26.33
CA ILE A 108 -1.25 -0.40 -26.13
C ILE A 108 -2.01 0.00 -27.38
N GLN A 109 -3.30 0.29 -27.22
CA GLN A 109 -4.18 0.74 -28.29
C GLN A 109 -4.33 2.26 -28.21
N ILE A 110 -4.02 2.95 -29.30
CA ILE A 110 -4.10 4.41 -29.40
C ILE A 110 -5.30 4.76 -30.28
N HIS A 111 -6.29 5.44 -29.70
CA HIS A 111 -7.51 5.80 -30.41
C HIS A 111 -7.35 7.16 -31.09
N GLY A 112 -7.88 7.29 -32.31
CA GLY A 112 -7.91 8.55 -33.06
C GLY A 112 -9.00 9.53 -32.60
N GLU A 113 -9.74 9.19 -31.54
CA GLU A 113 -10.86 9.97 -31.02
C GLU A 113 -10.92 9.95 -29.49
N LYS A 114 -11.60 10.95 -28.93
CA LYS A 114 -11.91 11.10 -27.49
C LYS A 114 -10.68 11.14 -26.59
N GLU A 115 -9.55 11.57 -27.13
CA GLU A 115 -8.29 11.75 -26.41
C GLU A 115 -7.92 10.50 -25.60
N SER A 116 -8.01 9.32 -26.22
CA SER A 116 -8.03 8.04 -25.51
C SER A 116 -7.00 7.01 -25.95
N TRP A 117 -6.62 6.15 -25.01
CA TRP A 117 -5.74 5.00 -25.21
C TRP A 117 -6.14 3.87 -24.27
N THR A 118 -5.65 2.65 -24.52
CA THR A 118 -6.04 1.46 -23.74
C THR A 118 -4.86 0.53 -23.58
N ILE A 119 -4.64 0.04 -22.36
CA ILE A 119 -3.70 -1.03 -22.05
C ILE A 119 -4.51 -2.34 -22.10
N VAL A 120 -3.99 -3.36 -22.77
CA VAL A 120 -4.61 -4.68 -22.86
C VAL A 120 -3.57 -5.73 -22.51
N ASP A 121 -3.90 -6.66 -21.61
CA ASP A 121 -3.03 -7.79 -21.29
C ASP A 121 -3.20 -8.96 -22.27
N ALA A 122 -2.41 -10.03 -22.08
CA ALA A 122 -2.49 -11.24 -22.89
C ALA A 122 -3.82 -12.01 -22.72
N ASN A 123 -4.52 -11.82 -21.60
CA ASN A 123 -5.79 -12.47 -21.28
C ASN A 123 -7.01 -11.70 -21.84
N GLY A 124 -6.80 -10.47 -22.32
CA GLY A 124 -7.83 -9.58 -22.84
C GLY A 124 -8.45 -8.64 -21.79
N ASN A 125 -7.95 -8.65 -20.55
CA ASN A 125 -8.29 -7.63 -19.58
C ASN A 125 -7.71 -6.30 -20.05
N ASN A 126 -8.36 -5.20 -19.70
CA ASN A 126 -7.98 -3.89 -20.22
C ASN A 126 -8.25 -2.77 -19.25
N THR A 127 -7.47 -1.70 -19.41
CA THR A 127 -7.71 -0.42 -18.78
C THR A 127 -7.71 0.66 -19.84
N LYS A 128 -8.82 1.40 -19.94
CA LYS A 128 -8.98 2.53 -20.85
C LYS A 128 -8.72 3.84 -20.13
N ILE A 129 -7.95 4.71 -20.76
CA ILE A 129 -7.66 6.07 -20.30
C ILE A 129 -8.17 7.07 -21.35
N TRP A 130 -8.87 8.13 -20.96
CA TRP A 130 -9.39 9.13 -21.90
C TRP A 130 -9.66 10.51 -21.31
N GLY A 131 -9.69 11.53 -22.17
CA GLY A 131 -10.15 12.88 -21.81
C GLY A 131 -9.29 13.53 -20.74
N ASP A 132 -9.94 14.16 -19.75
CA ASP A 132 -9.32 14.58 -18.50
C ASP A 132 -9.04 13.35 -17.62
N PRO A 133 -7.81 12.82 -17.61
CA PRO A 133 -7.55 11.39 -17.68
C PRO A 133 -8.45 10.56 -16.78
N HIS A 134 -9.56 10.09 -17.32
CA HIS A 134 -10.41 9.11 -16.66
C HIS A 134 -9.87 7.74 -16.95
N VAL A 135 -9.91 6.88 -15.94
CA VAL A 135 -9.46 5.50 -15.98
C VAL A 135 -10.66 4.58 -15.76
N ASN A 136 -10.74 3.55 -16.58
CA ASN A 136 -11.76 2.52 -16.57
C ASN A 136 -11.11 1.15 -16.76
N GLU A 137 -11.10 0.39 -15.67
CA GLU A 137 -10.70 -1.01 -15.54
C GLU A 137 -11.84 -1.91 -16.04
N GLY A 138 -11.51 -2.89 -16.89
CA GLY A 138 -12.50 -3.64 -17.68
C GLY A 138 -13.48 -4.51 -16.88
N ASP A 139 -13.14 -4.86 -15.64
CA ASP A 139 -13.94 -5.72 -14.77
C ASP A 139 -14.99 -4.97 -13.93
N ARG A 140 -14.87 -3.64 -13.76
CA ARG A 140 -15.83 -2.85 -12.96
C ARG A 140 -16.81 -2.04 -13.80
N LYS A 141 -18.08 -2.11 -13.41
CA LYS A 141 -19.20 -1.49 -14.11
C LYS A 141 -19.31 0.00 -13.80
N GLY A 142 -19.09 0.86 -14.79
CA GLY A 142 -19.26 2.31 -14.67
C GLY A 142 -18.62 3.03 -15.84
N SER A 143 -18.90 4.32 -16.04
CA SER A 143 -18.24 5.12 -17.08
C SER A 143 -16.96 5.79 -16.61
N LYS A 144 -16.67 5.83 -15.30
CA LYS A 144 -15.46 6.37 -14.68
C LYS A 144 -15.26 5.62 -13.37
N GLN A 145 -14.04 5.17 -13.08
CA GLN A 145 -13.70 4.59 -11.78
C GLN A 145 -12.73 5.50 -11.05
N TRP A 146 -11.72 6.02 -11.72
CA TRP A 146 -10.86 7.00 -11.10
C TRP A 146 -10.21 7.87 -12.16
N ASP A 147 -9.60 8.97 -11.76
CA ASP A 147 -8.89 9.86 -12.66
C ASP A 147 -7.62 10.43 -12.01
N PHE A 148 -6.80 11.05 -12.84
CA PHE A 148 -5.58 11.72 -12.44
C PHE A 148 -5.42 13.03 -13.22
N GLN A 149 -4.83 14.05 -12.60
CA GLN A 149 -4.77 15.41 -13.18
C GLN A 149 -3.34 15.93 -13.41
N LYS A 150 -2.33 15.07 -13.27
CA LYS A 150 -0.92 15.39 -13.53
C LYS A 150 -0.28 14.28 -14.34
N ASP A 151 0.99 14.43 -14.67
CA ASP A 151 1.75 13.33 -15.28
C ASP A 151 1.71 12.10 -14.37
N ALA A 152 1.59 10.92 -14.99
CA ALA A 152 1.54 9.66 -14.29
C ALA A 152 2.14 8.55 -15.15
N THR A 153 2.62 7.49 -14.50
CA THR A 153 3.19 6.32 -15.15
C THR A 153 2.49 5.07 -14.69
N PHE A 154 2.00 4.30 -15.65
CA PHE A 154 1.48 2.97 -15.43
C PHE A 154 2.62 1.97 -15.58
N VAL A 155 2.91 1.22 -14.51
CA VAL A 155 3.98 0.23 -14.47
C VAL A 155 3.36 -1.15 -14.54
N LEU A 156 3.60 -1.87 -15.65
CA LEU A 156 3.15 -3.25 -15.83
C LEU A 156 3.94 -4.18 -14.91
N ASP A 157 3.46 -5.41 -14.73
CA ASP A 157 4.12 -6.39 -13.88
C ASP A 157 5.53 -6.72 -14.37
N ASP A 158 5.77 -6.78 -15.68
CA ASP A 158 7.07 -7.02 -16.31
C ASP A 158 8.00 -5.81 -16.27
N GLY A 159 7.53 -4.72 -15.68
CA GLY A 159 8.28 -3.49 -15.51
C GLY A 159 8.32 -2.57 -16.72
N THR A 160 7.52 -2.85 -17.75
CA THR A 160 7.24 -1.85 -18.78
C THR A 160 6.59 -0.62 -18.12
N LYS A 161 7.16 0.55 -18.37
CA LYS A 161 6.61 1.83 -17.94
C LYS A 161 5.88 2.48 -19.09
N ILE A 162 4.68 2.99 -18.81
CA ILE A 162 3.86 3.77 -19.75
C ILE A 162 3.64 5.14 -19.11
N THR A 163 4.57 6.05 -19.35
CA THR A 163 4.54 7.40 -18.79
C THR A 163 3.64 8.30 -19.64
N CYS A 164 2.51 8.66 -19.08
CA CYS A 164 1.53 9.58 -19.66
C CYS A 164 1.85 11.02 -19.26
N LYS A 165 2.20 11.84 -20.25
CA LYS A 165 2.32 13.30 -20.08
C LYS A 165 0.99 13.98 -20.33
N CYS A 166 0.68 14.90 -19.45
CA CYS A 166 -0.58 15.58 -19.37
C CYS A 166 -0.45 17.04 -19.83
N LYS A 167 -1.43 17.53 -20.59
CA LYS A 167 -1.42 18.86 -21.21
C LYS A 167 -2.69 19.63 -20.89
N ASP A 168 -2.53 20.88 -20.46
CA ASP A 168 -3.63 21.85 -20.42
C ASP A 168 -3.94 22.33 -21.84
N LYS A 169 -5.19 22.15 -22.28
CA LYS A 169 -5.66 22.66 -23.59
C LYS A 169 -6.12 24.12 -23.55
N GLY A 170 -6.02 24.80 -22.41
CA GLY A 170 -6.45 26.19 -22.24
C GLY A 170 -7.97 26.38 -22.39
N ARG A 171 -8.75 25.30 -22.22
CA ARG A 171 -10.22 25.34 -22.28
C ARG A 171 -10.75 26.03 -21.01
N LYS A 172 -11.97 26.58 -21.08
CA LYS A 172 -12.59 27.32 -19.96
C LYS A 172 -12.80 26.46 -18.71
N ASP A 173 -12.90 25.15 -18.87
CA ASP A 173 -13.03 24.14 -17.82
C ASP A 173 -11.68 23.83 -17.13
N LYS A 174 -10.54 24.27 -17.68
CA LYS A 174 -9.17 23.99 -17.20
C LYS A 174 -8.84 22.50 -17.09
N ASN A 175 -9.49 21.68 -17.92
CA ASN A 175 -9.23 20.25 -17.95
C ASN A 175 -7.81 19.98 -18.48
N ILE A 176 -7.09 19.10 -17.79
CA ILE A 176 -5.79 18.58 -18.17
C ILE A 176 -6.02 17.26 -18.90
N PHE A 177 -5.42 17.04 -20.06
CA PHE A 177 -5.68 15.87 -20.92
C PHE A 177 -4.43 15.00 -21.09
N SER A 178 -4.58 13.67 -21.26
CA SER A 178 -3.47 12.81 -21.68
C SER A 178 -3.03 13.15 -23.11
N ASP A 179 -1.75 13.46 -23.33
CA ASP A 179 -1.25 13.90 -24.64
C ASP A 179 -0.13 13.03 -25.21
N GLU A 180 0.85 12.67 -24.38
CA GLU A 180 2.01 11.88 -24.81
C GLU A 180 2.14 10.61 -23.99
N LEU A 181 2.60 9.53 -24.63
CA LEU A 181 3.00 8.30 -23.96
C LEU A 181 4.47 8.01 -24.25
N ILE A 182 5.26 7.89 -23.20
CA ILE A 182 6.64 7.40 -23.27
C ILE A 182 6.60 5.98 -22.73
N ILE A 183 6.71 5.01 -23.62
CA ILE A 183 6.65 3.59 -23.28
C ILE A 183 8.07 3.06 -23.27
N THR A 184 8.54 2.55 -22.14
CA THR A 184 9.94 2.15 -21.94
C THR A 184 10.03 0.80 -21.24
N LYS A 185 11.00 -0.02 -21.65
CA LYS A 185 11.42 -1.25 -20.97
C LYS A 185 12.87 -1.54 -21.31
N ALA A 186 13.75 -1.55 -20.33
CA ALA A 186 15.20 -1.63 -20.53
C ALA A 186 15.70 -0.63 -21.59
N ASN A 187 16.27 -1.10 -22.69
CA ASN A 187 16.69 -0.24 -23.79
C ASN A 187 15.61 -0.03 -24.86
N GLN A 188 14.42 -0.62 -24.77
CA GLN A 188 13.36 -0.40 -25.76
C GLN A 188 12.52 0.83 -25.41
N SER A 189 12.12 1.58 -26.44
CA SER A 189 11.24 2.73 -26.31
C SER A 189 10.26 2.87 -27.48
N ILE A 190 9.07 3.40 -27.19
CA ILE A 190 8.14 3.98 -28.18
C ILE A 190 7.62 5.29 -27.60
N HIS A 191 7.49 6.31 -28.45
CA HIS A 191 6.91 7.60 -28.08
C HIS A 191 5.65 7.85 -28.90
N VAL A 192 4.58 8.23 -28.21
CA VAL A 192 3.31 8.63 -28.80
C VAL A 192 3.06 10.09 -28.43
N THR A 193 2.61 10.89 -29.39
CA THR A 193 2.27 12.32 -29.17
C THR A 193 0.92 12.67 -29.79
N GLY A 194 0.32 13.79 -29.38
CA GLY A 194 -0.87 14.35 -30.02
C GLY A 194 -2.17 13.61 -29.69
N ILE A 195 -2.20 12.83 -28.60
CA ILE A 195 -3.42 12.15 -28.13
C ILE A 195 -4.47 13.18 -27.73
N ALA A 196 -4.08 14.24 -27.00
CA ALA A 196 -5.00 15.25 -26.51
C ALA A 196 -5.65 16.02 -27.67
N ASP A 197 -5.02 16.04 -28.84
CA ASP A 197 -5.49 16.71 -30.05
C ASP A 197 -6.25 15.77 -31.01
N ASN A 198 -6.53 14.52 -30.60
CA ASN A 198 -7.15 13.48 -31.44
C ASN A 198 -6.41 13.25 -32.76
N ASN A 199 -5.10 13.46 -32.76
CA ASN A 199 -4.25 13.22 -33.92
C ASN A 199 -2.97 12.48 -33.53
N PRO A 200 -3.10 11.27 -32.95
CA PRO A 200 -1.97 10.57 -32.37
C PRO A 200 -0.93 10.20 -33.43
N GLN A 201 0.32 10.58 -33.18
CA GLN A 201 1.51 10.14 -33.90
C GLN A 201 2.25 9.14 -33.04
N ILE A 202 2.57 7.98 -33.62
CA ILE A 202 3.30 6.90 -32.93
C ILE A 202 4.64 6.77 -33.64
N ASP A 203 5.73 6.96 -32.91
CA ASP A 203 7.07 6.71 -33.43
C ASP A 203 7.32 5.19 -33.60
N GLY A 204 8.26 4.85 -34.47
CA GLY A 204 8.74 3.46 -34.56
C GLY A 204 9.47 3.03 -33.28
N PRO A 205 9.55 1.72 -33.00
CA PRO A 205 10.32 1.19 -31.87
C PRO A 205 11.79 1.61 -31.96
N ALA A 206 12.38 1.97 -30.82
CA ALA A 206 13.79 2.39 -30.72
C ALA A 206 14.51 1.71 -29.55
N LEU A 207 15.85 1.67 -29.64
CA LEU A 207 16.72 1.06 -28.63
C LEU A 207 17.37 2.09 -27.67
N ASP A 208 16.66 3.19 -27.40
CA ASP A 208 17.07 4.30 -26.52
C ASP A 208 16.27 4.39 -25.20
N GLY A 209 15.57 3.31 -24.82
CA GLY A 209 14.68 3.20 -23.66
C GLY A 209 15.18 3.87 -22.39
N ALA A 210 16.37 3.51 -21.91
CA ALA A 210 16.93 4.08 -20.68
C ALA A 210 17.20 5.59 -20.77
N ALA A 211 17.69 6.06 -21.92
CA ALA A 211 17.92 7.49 -22.13
C ALA A 211 16.60 8.25 -22.21
N LYS A 212 15.59 7.64 -22.83
CA LYS A 212 14.25 8.21 -22.94
C LYS A 212 13.57 8.26 -21.59
N ASP A 213 13.56 7.17 -20.85
CA ASP A 213 13.03 7.08 -19.49
C ASP A 213 13.65 8.14 -18.57
N ALA A 214 14.97 8.30 -18.60
CA ALA A 214 15.66 9.32 -17.81
C ALA A 214 15.32 10.77 -18.20
N ALA A 215 14.92 11.01 -19.45
CA ALA A 215 14.60 12.34 -19.95
C ALA A 215 13.21 12.83 -19.52
N PHE A 216 12.31 11.94 -19.12
CA PHE A 216 10.95 12.28 -18.70
C PHE A 216 10.76 11.99 -17.21
N ASN A 217 9.97 12.83 -16.54
CA ASN A 217 9.55 12.57 -15.16
C ASN A 217 8.31 11.65 -15.20
N ASP A 218 8.32 10.61 -14.37
CA ASP A 218 7.25 9.59 -14.31
C ASP A 218 5.96 10.11 -13.68
N GLY A 219 6.07 11.17 -12.89
CA GLY A 219 4.95 11.73 -12.16
C GLY A 219 4.48 10.80 -11.04
N TYR A 220 3.18 10.54 -11.00
CA TYR A 220 2.59 9.58 -10.06
C TYR A 220 2.65 8.17 -10.61
N LEU A 221 3.01 7.20 -9.77
CA LEU A 221 3.16 5.81 -10.17
C LEU A 221 1.89 5.01 -9.84
N PHE A 222 1.29 4.41 -10.87
CA PHE A 222 0.26 3.40 -10.76
C PHE A 222 0.88 2.05 -11.12
N LYS A 223 1.01 1.16 -10.13
CA LYS A 223 1.62 -0.15 -10.34
C LYS A 223 0.52 -1.19 -10.60
N MET A 224 0.71 -2.04 -11.59
CA MET A 224 -0.22 -3.13 -11.88
C MET A 224 -0.28 -4.10 -10.71
N GLY A 225 -1.49 -4.54 -10.38
CA GLY A 225 -1.79 -5.56 -9.39
C GLY A 225 -1.81 -6.93 -10.03
N ASP A 226 -2.91 -7.65 -9.83
CA ASP A 226 -3.05 -9.01 -10.35
C ASP A 226 -3.17 -9.02 -11.88
N GLN A 227 -3.79 -7.99 -12.45
CA GLN A 227 -4.08 -7.86 -13.88
C GLN A 227 -4.16 -6.38 -14.28
N VAL A 228 -4.27 -6.09 -15.58
CA VAL A 228 -4.26 -4.72 -16.13
C VAL A 228 -5.43 -3.86 -15.66
N ASP A 229 -6.48 -4.47 -15.13
CA ASP A 229 -7.66 -3.87 -14.52
C ASP A 229 -7.57 -3.73 -12.98
N ASP A 230 -6.41 -4.00 -12.37
CA ASP A 230 -6.19 -3.78 -10.93
C ASP A 230 -5.01 -2.84 -10.71
N TRP A 231 -5.25 -1.53 -10.53
CA TRP A 231 -4.16 -0.58 -10.29
C TRP A 231 -3.94 -0.27 -8.82
N LEU A 232 -2.67 -0.28 -8.42
CA LEU A 232 -2.23 0.14 -7.09
C LEU A 232 -1.66 1.55 -7.10
N PHE A 233 -2.02 2.31 -6.08
CA PHE A 233 -1.42 3.60 -5.76
C PHE A 233 -0.94 3.59 -4.31
N ASN A 234 0.35 3.89 -4.08
CA ASN A 234 0.99 3.79 -2.76
C ASN A 234 0.84 2.41 -2.07
N GLY A 235 0.80 1.33 -2.86
CA GLY A 235 0.73 -0.05 -2.35
C GLY A 235 -0.67 -0.54 -1.97
N GLU A 236 -1.70 0.27 -2.22
CA GLU A 236 -3.11 -0.07 -2.04
C GLU A 236 -3.81 -0.09 -3.40
N GLU A 237 -4.68 -1.08 -3.61
CA GLU A 237 -5.54 -1.14 -4.79
C GLU A 237 -6.51 0.05 -4.78
N ILE A 238 -6.69 0.68 -5.93
CA ILE A 238 -7.68 1.72 -6.12
C ILE A 238 -9.03 1.02 -6.28
N THR A 239 -9.89 1.02 -5.27
CA THR A 239 -11.17 0.27 -5.29
C THR A 239 -12.43 1.15 -5.29
N GLY A 240 -12.31 2.46 -5.55
CA GLY A 240 -13.42 3.41 -5.41
C GLY A 240 -13.46 4.50 -6.49
N ASP A 241 -14.57 5.23 -6.52
CA ASP A 241 -14.82 6.31 -7.47
C ASP A 241 -14.09 7.61 -7.08
N PHE A 242 -12.85 7.77 -7.54
CA PHE A 242 -12.01 8.94 -7.21
C PHE A 242 -12.01 9.99 -8.33
N LYS A 243 -12.19 11.27 -7.95
CA LYS A 243 -12.15 12.44 -8.87
C LYS A 243 -10.80 13.11 -9.01
N ASN A 244 -9.81 12.66 -8.24
CA ASN A 244 -8.39 12.84 -8.53
C ASN A 244 -7.60 12.03 -7.50
N VAL A 245 -7.10 10.85 -7.87
CA VAL A 245 -6.32 9.99 -6.94
C VAL A 245 -5.03 10.68 -6.46
N THR A 246 -4.55 11.66 -7.22
CA THR A 246 -3.30 12.39 -6.98
C THR A 246 -3.47 13.69 -6.18
N GLU A 247 -4.70 14.06 -5.82
CA GLU A 247 -4.98 15.33 -5.14
C GLU A 247 -4.32 15.40 -3.76
N GLY A 248 -3.57 16.49 -3.52
CA GLY A 248 -2.90 16.74 -2.24
C GLY A 248 -1.76 15.76 -1.90
N LYS A 249 -1.33 14.90 -2.84
CA LYS A 249 -0.23 13.95 -2.65
C LYS A 249 1.11 14.55 -3.09
N GLY A 250 2.16 14.28 -2.31
CA GLY A 250 3.53 14.79 -2.47
C GLY A 250 4.27 14.30 -3.71
N GLU A 251 5.55 14.68 -3.80
CA GLU A 251 6.39 14.86 -5.01
C GLU A 251 6.29 13.80 -6.11
N LEU A 252 6.39 14.30 -7.35
CA LEU A 252 6.56 13.53 -8.59
C LEU A 252 7.83 12.68 -8.48
N ILE A 253 7.69 11.38 -8.72
CA ILE A 253 8.80 10.42 -8.63
C ILE A 253 9.45 10.36 -10.02
N ASN A 254 10.78 10.22 -10.07
CA ASN A 254 11.45 9.72 -11.26
C ASN A 254 12.07 8.37 -10.88
N GLU A 255 11.32 7.30 -11.10
CA GLU A 255 11.74 5.92 -10.88
C GLU A 255 12.45 5.46 -12.16
N HIS A 256 13.70 5.87 -12.31
CA HIS A 256 14.49 5.50 -13.47
C HIS A 256 14.49 3.99 -13.66
N ALA A 257 14.05 3.53 -14.84
CA ALA A 257 14.37 2.22 -15.36
C ALA A 257 15.88 2.21 -15.59
N THR A 258 16.64 1.79 -14.59
CA THR A 258 18.08 1.64 -14.74
C THR A 258 18.30 0.48 -15.71
N ALA A 259 18.74 0.79 -16.94
CA ALA A 259 19.50 -0.16 -17.72
C ALA A 259 20.87 -0.32 -17.05
N GLN A 260 20.91 -0.88 -15.84
CA GLN A 260 22.15 -1.14 -15.12
C GLN A 260 22.46 -2.63 -15.14
N SER A 261 23.60 -2.90 -15.78
CA SER A 261 24.49 -4.05 -15.63
C SER A 261 24.17 -4.95 -14.44
N ALA A 262 23.55 -6.10 -14.71
CA ALA A 262 23.73 -7.43 -14.10
C ALA A 262 24.19 -7.58 -12.62
N ASN A 263 24.09 -6.59 -11.73
CA ASN A 263 24.83 -6.62 -10.46
C ASN A 263 24.09 -6.05 -9.24
N ASP A 264 22.93 -5.43 -9.41
CA ASP A 264 22.07 -5.09 -8.26
C ASP A 264 21.18 -6.31 -7.94
N ASN A 265 21.77 -7.30 -7.27
CA ASN A 265 21.07 -8.50 -6.80
C ASN A 265 19.98 -8.11 -5.77
N LEU A 266 18.78 -8.70 -5.82
CA LEU A 266 17.70 -8.45 -4.81
C LEU A 266 18.22 -8.64 -3.39
N ASN A 267 19.07 -9.64 -3.20
CA ASN A 267 19.71 -9.94 -1.92
C ASN A 267 20.53 -8.78 -1.35
N ASN A 268 21.01 -7.86 -2.19
CA ASN A 268 21.76 -6.66 -1.80
C ASN A 268 20.86 -5.43 -1.65
N SER A 269 19.65 -5.42 -2.25
CA SER A 269 18.69 -4.31 -2.14
C SER A 269 17.74 -4.46 -0.94
N LEU A 270 17.60 -5.68 -0.41
CA LEU A 270 16.86 -5.94 0.82
C LEU A 270 17.66 -5.57 2.07
N SER A 271 17.03 -4.81 2.95
CA SER A 271 17.57 -4.50 4.27
C SER A 271 17.69 -5.76 5.13
N THR A 272 18.42 -5.67 6.25
CA THR A 272 18.51 -6.77 7.22
C THR A 272 17.14 -7.09 7.82
N GLU A 273 16.34 -6.05 8.09
CA GLU A 273 15.00 -6.16 8.65
C GLU A 273 14.04 -6.86 7.66
N GLU A 274 14.09 -6.49 6.38
CA GLU A 274 13.29 -7.11 5.33
C GLU A 274 13.61 -8.60 5.17
N ARG A 275 14.90 -8.96 5.18
CA ARG A 275 15.33 -10.37 5.14
C ARG A 275 14.87 -11.15 6.36
N ASN A 276 14.96 -10.55 7.54
CA ASN A 276 14.47 -11.18 8.77
C ASN A 276 12.95 -11.39 8.72
N LEU A 277 12.20 -10.44 8.16
CA LEU A 277 10.76 -10.57 7.99
C LEU A 277 10.40 -11.71 7.04
N LEU A 278 11.05 -11.79 5.87
CA LEU A 278 10.83 -12.89 4.93
C LEU A 278 11.08 -14.24 5.59
N ASN A 279 12.18 -14.37 6.34
CA ASN A 279 12.48 -15.57 7.12
C ASN A 279 11.43 -15.86 8.20
N GLU A 280 10.95 -14.85 8.94
CA GLU A 280 9.88 -15.00 9.95
C GLU A 280 8.59 -15.53 9.32
N LEU A 281 8.29 -15.12 8.09
CA LEU A 281 7.12 -15.54 7.33
C LEU A 281 7.32 -16.84 6.55
N GLY A 282 8.51 -17.45 6.61
CA GLY A 282 8.84 -18.67 5.87
C GLY A 282 8.97 -18.46 4.36
N ILE A 283 9.15 -17.22 3.92
CA ILE A 283 9.35 -16.86 2.51
C ILE A 283 10.83 -17.01 2.19
N THR A 284 11.15 -17.86 1.21
CA THR A 284 12.53 -18.08 0.78
C THR A 284 12.82 -17.35 -0.52
N VAL A 285 13.80 -16.45 -0.48
CA VAL A 285 14.38 -15.85 -1.70
C VAL A 285 15.32 -16.88 -2.31
N TYR A 286 14.83 -17.62 -3.30
CA TYR A 286 15.60 -18.69 -3.97
C TYR A 286 16.11 -18.23 -5.34
N ASP A 287 17.43 -18.12 -5.47
CA ASP A 287 18.14 -17.99 -6.75
C ASP A 287 18.55 -19.40 -7.21
N ALA A 288 17.62 -20.10 -7.86
CA ALA A 288 17.83 -21.39 -8.49
C ALA A 288 18.85 -21.30 -9.63
N SER A 289 18.82 -20.18 -10.34
CA SER A 289 19.65 -19.94 -11.52
C SER A 289 21.15 -19.79 -11.18
N GLY A 290 21.45 -19.36 -9.95
CA GLY A 290 22.80 -19.18 -9.44
C GLY A 290 23.55 -18.03 -10.10
N VAL A 291 22.84 -17.14 -10.80
CA VAL A 291 23.41 -15.98 -11.51
C VAL A 291 23.52 -14.74 -10.61
N GLY A 292 23.07 -14.84 -9.35
CA GLY A 292 23.03 -13.76 -8.38
C GLY A 292 21.79 -12.86 -8.51
N ILE A 293 21.21 -12.79 -9.70
CA ILE A 293 19.99 -12.02 -9.97
C ILE A 293 18.82 -12.98 -10.08
N LEU A 294 17.70 -12.67 -9.42
CA LEU A 294 16.48 -13.44 -9.61
C LEU A 294 15.98 -13.27 -11.05
N THR A 295 15.76 -14.38 -11.73
CA THR A 295 15.06 -14.45 -13.01
C THR A 295 13.60 -13.99 -12.87
N PRO A 296 12.93 -13.59 -13.96
CA PRO A 296 11.51 -13.23 -13.91
C PRO A 296 10.61 -14.31 -13.29
N GLU A 297 10.93 -15.59 -13.51
CA GLU A 297 10.21 -16.72 -12.90
C GLU A 297 10.41 -16.79 -11.39
N GLU A 298 11.64 -16.59 -10.91
CA GLU A 298 11.96 -16.55 -9.48
C GLU A 298 11.35 -15.33 -8.79
N ILE A 299 11.33 -14.18 -9.47
CA ILE A 299 10.64 -12.97 -8.99
C ILE A 299 9.14 -13.22 -8.90
N ASN A 300 8.52 -13.84 -9.89
CA ASN A 300 7.09 -14.17 -9.87
C ASN A 300 6.75 -15.12 -8.71
N ASN A 301 7.54 -16.18 -8.51
CA ASN A 301 7.36 -17.12 -7.40
C ASN A 301 7.50 -16.41 -6.04
N LEU A 302 8.56 -15.61 -5.87
CA LEU A 302 8.73 -14.83 -4.64
C LEU A 302 7.58 -13.83 -4.43
N SER A 303 7.06 -13.22 -5.50
CA SER A 303 5.94 -12.30 -5.42
C SER A 303 4.65 -13.00 -5.00
N GLU A 304 4.42 -14.22 -5.49
CA GLU A 304 3.28 -15.05 -5.10
C GLU A 304 3.39 -15.45 -3.62
N GLN A 305 4.58 -15.83 -3.14
CA GLN A 305 4.80 -16.10 -1.72
C GLN A 305 4.52 -14.87 -0.83
N ILE A 306 4.98 -13.68 -1.25
CA ILE A 306 4.70 -12.43 -0.55
C ILE A 306 3.20 -12.11 -0.54
N LYS A 307 2.51 -12.29 -1.68
CA LYS A 307 1.06 -12.09 -1.78
C LYS A 307 0.32 -12.99 -0.78
N ASN A 308 0.62 -14.28 -0.79
CA ASN A 308 0.01 -15.26 0.14
C ASN A 308 0.26 -14.90 1.61
N ALA A 309 1.47 -14.43 1.93
CA ALA A 309 1.80 -13.97 3.28
C ALA A 309 1.03 -12.70 3.67
N LYS A 310 0.88 -11.74 2.75
CA LYS A 310 0.10 -10.49 2.95
C LYS A 310 -1.38 -10.79 3.18
N GLU A 311 -1.97 -11.70 2.42
CA GLU A 311 -3.36 -12.15 2.60
C GLU A 311 -3.57 -12.82 3.96
N THR A 312 -2.61 -13.68 4.36
CA THR A 312 -2.62 -14.34 5.67
C THR A 312 -2.54 -13.31 6.80
N LEU A 313 -1.59 -12.36 6.73
CA LEU A 313 -1.44 -11.30 7.73
C LEU A 313 -2.67 -10.40 7.81
N THR A 314 -3.27 -10.06 6.67
CA THR A 314 -4.50 -9.27 6.59
C THR A 314 -5.66 -9.98 7.30
N SER A 315 -5.86 -11.26 6.97
CA SER A 315 -6.90 -12.09 7.60
C SER A 315 -6.70 -12.21 9.11
N MET A 316 -5.46 -12.43 9.56
CA MET A 316 -5.15 -12.50 10.97
C MET A 316 -5.29 -11.13 11.67
N SER A 317 -4.96 -10.03 10.99
CA SER A 317 -5.10 -8.66 11.52
C SER A 317 -6.57 -8.30 11.74
N GLN A 318 -7.46 -8.65 10.81
CA GLN A 318 -8.91 -8.49 10.96
C GLN A 318 -9.44 -9.23 12.19
N LEU A 319 -9.03 -10.50 12.36
CA LEU A 319 -9.43 -11.32 13.51
C LEU A 319 -8.92 -10.71 14.84
N ASP A 320 -7.70 -10.19 14.84
CA ASP A 320 -7.11 -9.53 16.01
C ASP A 320 -7.75 -8.19 16.33
N MET A 321 -8.22 -7.46 15.31
CA MET A 321 -9.01 -6.24 15.50
C MET A 321 -10.38 -6.54 16.13
N VAL A 322 -11.04 -7.63 15.71
CA VAL A 322 -12.29 -8.09 16.34
C VAL A 322 -12.06 -8.48 17.80
N LYS A 323 -10.97 -9.18 18.11
CA LYS A 323 -10.59 -9.48 19.50
C LYS A 323 -10.35 -8.20 20.31
N LEU A 324 -9.63 -7.24 19.74
CA LEU A 324 -9.36 -5.96 20.38
C LEU A 324 -10.67 -5.22 20.70
N GLN A 325 -11.60 -5.13 19.74
CA GLN A 325 -12.93 -4.54 19.96
C GLN A 325 -13.70 -5.25 21.08
N SER A 326 -13.65 -6.59 21.10
CA SER A 326 -14.28 -7.39 22.16
C SER A 326 -13.68 -7.11 23.54
N LEU A 327 -12.35 -7.03 23.64
CA LEU A 327 -11.64 -6.73 24.89
C LEU A 327 -11.96 -5.32 25.39
N THR A 328 -11.93 -4.33 24.50
CA THR A 328 -12.31 -2.95 24.81
C THR A 328 -13.75 -2.88 25.31
N GLY A 329 -14.70 -3.55 24.65
CA GLY A 329 -16.09 -3.61 25.10
C GLY A 329 -16.24 -4.26 26.49
N LYS A 330 -15.50 -5.34 26.78
CA LYS A 330 -15.48 -5.96 28.12
C LYS A 330 -14.88 -5.05 29.19
N TYR A 331 -13.85 -4.28 28.83
CA TYR A 331 -13.22 -3.31 29.71
C TYR A 331 -14.19 -2.18 30.07
N GLU A 332 -14.87 -1.60 29.08
CA GLU A 332 -15.89 -0.57 29.28
C GLU A 332 -17.05 -1.06 30.16
N GLN A 333 -17.56 -2.27 29.91
CA GLN A 333 -18.59 -2.89 30.74
C GLN A 333 -18.12 -3.07 32.19
N THR A 334 -16.88 -3.53 32.38
CA THR A 334 -16.27 -3.73 33.71
C THR A 334 -16.16 -2.41 34.46
N ASN A 335 -15.70 -1.34 33.81
CA ASN A 335 -15.60 -0.01 34.41
C ASN A 335 -16.99 0.59 34.71
N SER A 336 -17.97 0.40 33.83
CA SER A 336 -19.35 0.83 34.07
C SER A 336 -19.94 0.17 35.32
N LEU A 337 -19.79 -1.16 35.44
CA LEU A 337 -20.26 -1.91 36.61
C LEU A 337 -19.54 -1.50 37.90
N ALA A 338 -18.22 -1.31 37.84
CA ALA A 338 -17.44 -0.79 38.97
C ALA A 338 -17.96 0.58 39.44
N SER A 339 -18.27 1.49 38.50
CA SER A 339 -18.84 2.80 38.82
C SER A 339 -20.23 2.69 39.45
N GLN A 340 -21.07 1.76 38.97
CA GLN A 340 -22.39 1.51 39.56
C GLN A 340 -22.28 1.00 41.00
N ILE A 341 -21.38 0.05 41.26
CA ILE A 341 -21.14 -0.49 42.60
C ILE A 341 -20.61 0.60 43.52
N GLN A 342 -19.66 1.42 43.06
CA GLN A 342 -19.15 2.55 43.83
C GLN A 342 -20.27 3.53 44.20
N LYS A 343 -21.16 3.87 43.25
CA LYS A 343 -22.33 4.73 43.51
C LYS A 343 -23.26 4.11 44.54
N GLN A 344 -23.55 2.81 44.44
CA GLN A 344 -24.40 2.09 45.39
C GLN A 344 -23.78 2.07 46.79
N ALA A 345 -22.49 1.76 46.92
CA ALA A 345 -21.78 1.77 48.19
C ALA A 345 -21.78 3.16 48.85
N LEU A 346 -21.56 4.22 48.06
CA LEU A 346 -21.58 5.60 48.54
C LEU A 346 -22.99 6.02 49.01
N ASN A 347 -24.03 5.61 48.29
CA ASN A 347 -25.41 5.84 48.70
C ASN A 347 -25.77 5.09 49.99
N GLN A 348 -25.37 3.81 50.12
CA GLN A 348 -25.57 3.05 51.35
C GLN A 348 -24.85 3.69 52.55
N ALA A 349 -23.61 4.14 52.36
CA ALA A 349 -22.87 4.84 53.41
C ALA A 349 -23.57 6.14 53.85
N LYS A 350 -24.10 6.92 52.90
CA LYS A 350 -24.90 8.13 53.20
C LYS A 350 -26.16 7.82 54.00
N GLU A 351 -26.89 6.77 53.63
CA GLU A 351 -28.10 6.34 54.35
C GLU A 351 -27.78 5.88 55.78
N ILE A 352 -26.68 5.14 55.98
CA ILE A 352 -26.22 4.75 57.32
C ILE A 352 -25.89 5.98 58.18
N ILE A 353 -25.13 6.94 57.64
CA ILE A 353 -24.79 8.19 58.35
C ILE A 353 -26.06 8.95 58.72
N ARG A 354 -27.03 9.06 57.80
CA ARG A 354 -28.30 9.74 58.04
C ARG A 354 -29.15 9.06 59.13
N ASN A 355 -29.05 7.74 59.30
CA ASN A 355 -29.79 7.00 60.32
C ASN A 355 -29.11 6.97 61.69
N ILE A 356 -27.86 7.44 61.80
CA ILE A 356 -27.08 7.50 63.05
C ILE A 356 -27.07 8.93 63.63
N ALA A 357 -27.20 9.95 62.79
CA ALA A 357 -27.37 11.36 63.18
C ALA A 357 -28.85 11.70 63.41
#